data_AF-A0A2D1U1C3-F1
#
_entry.id   AF-A0A2D1U1C3-F1
#
_cell.length_a   1.000
_cell.length_b   1.000
_cell.length_c   1.000
_cell.angle_alpha   90.00
_cell.angle_beta   90.00
_cell.angle_gamma   90.00
#
_symmetry.space_group_name_H-M   'P 1'
#
loop_
_entity.id
_entity.type
_entity.pdbx_description
1 polymer ?
#
loop_
_entity_poly.entity_id
_entity_poly.type
_entity_poly.pdbx_seq_one_letter_code
_entity_poly.pdbx_strand_id
1 'polypeptide(L)'
;MNLYSYFFVAGVSAFCLLTGRSAVAQDIKVEPIIIKAERNRILRSFIDLNGGKRVTHAISVGSPLQVHYTYDADNGQLVLLWKGGFLDATPMWHDRGDGSSRPLGKAIRIGDATPQIQRLATPQTELKKDTVGSGFKPKGYTLDASGLPVFKYQAYGLNVKDATRVIDDGQGIRREIESEGSANNLYLCLAKANVIEHKDGNYVIEDKAYSITIVDEAKLKPIIRTIQGTQELLVPFQSKIIYSILFNQ
;
A
#
# COMPACT_ATOMS: atom_id res chain seq x y z
N MET A 1 77.43 1.76 -5.85
CA MET A 1 77.43 2.05 -7.31
C MET A 1 77.76 0.75 -8.02
N ASN A 2 76.75 0.02 -8.53
CA ASN A 2 76.97 -1.03 -9.52
C ASN A 2 75.67 -1.34 -10.27
N LEU A 3 75.83 -1.44 -11.58
CA LEU A 3 74.84 -1.48 -12.63
C LEU A 3 74.39 -2.92 -12.96
N TYR A 4 73.10 -3.02 -13.30
CA TYR A 4 72.39 -3.95 -14.22
C TYR A 4 72.78 -5.43 -14.36
N SER A 5 71.75 -6.28 -14.32
CA SER A 5 71.45 -7.23 -15.41
C SER A 5 69.98 -7.63 -15.41
N TYR A 6 69.36 -7.55 -16.58
CA TYR A 6 67.98 -7.96 -16.89
C TYR A 6 67.93 -9.48 -17.14
N PHE A 7 66.93 -10.17 -16.60
CA PHE A 7 66.51 -11.49 -17.06
C PHE A 7 65.08 -11.41 -17.59
N PHE A 8 64.91 -11.75 -18.87
CA PHE A 8 63.63 -11.98 -19.52
C PHE A 8 63.20 -13.43 -19.21
N VAL A 9 62.01 -13.63 -18.65
CA VAL A 9 61.38 -14.95 -18.54
C VAL A 9 60.18 -14.97 -19.47
N ALA A 10 60.25 -15.81 -20.52
CA ALA A 10 59.13 -16.10 -21.39
C ALA A 10 58.19 -17.09 -20.67
N GLY A 11 57.01 -16.63 -20.26
CA GLY A 11 55.93 -17.48 -19.75
C GLY A 11 55.03 -17.95 -20.89
N VAL A 12 55.01 -19.26 -21.14
CA VAL A 12 54.10 -19.91 -22.09
C VAL A 12 52.67 -19.82 -21.54
N SER A 13 51.76 -19.15 -22.26
CA SER A 13 50.33 -19.20 -21.96
C SER A 13 49.74 -20.54 -22.40
N ALA A 14 49.31 -21.34 -21.43
CA ALA A 14 48.46 -22.50 -21.69
C ALA A 14 47.03 -22.03 -21.97
N PHE A 15 46.63 -22.06 -23.24
CA PHE A 15 45.24 -21.80 -23.65
C PHE A 15 44.40 -23.03 -23.35
N CYS A 16 43.63 -22.98 -22.25
CA CYS A 16 42.71 -24.05 -21.89
C CYS A 16 41.43 -23.91 -22.73
N LEU A 17 41.27 -24.74 -23.76
CA LEU A 17 40.04 -24.85 -24.53
C LEU A 17 38.95 -25.50 -23.65
N LEU A 18 38.18 -24.66 -22.95
CA LEU A 18 36.93 -25.08 -22.33
C LEU A 18 35.93 -25.37 -23.46
N THR A 19 35.71 -26.65 -23.74
CA THR A 19 34.57 -27.12 -24.52
C THR A 19 33.31 -26.91 -23.69
N GLY A 20 32.76 -25.70 -23.74
CA GLY A 20 31.48 -25.39 -23.11
C GLY A 20 30.38 -26.20 -23.78
N ARG A 21 29.91 -27.26 -23.12
CA ARG A 21 28.57 -27.79 -23.39
C ARG A 21 27.59 -26.68 -23.02
N SER A 22 26.84 -26.17 -23.99
CA SER A 22 25.68 -25.32 -23.70
C SER A 22 24.74 -26.11 -22.79
N ALA A 23 24.66 -25.73 -21.52
CA ALA A 23 23.61 -26.19 -20.65
C ALA A 23 22.31 -25.66 -21.22
N VAL A 24 21.44 -26.55 -21.69
CA VAL A 24 20.05 -26.21 -21.97
C VAL A 24 19.48 -25.76 -20.64
N ALA A 25 19.13 -24.46 -20.53
CA ALA A 25 18.39 -23.96 -19.39
C ALA A 25 17.06 -24.71 -19.38
N GLN A 26 16.94 -25.70 -18.49
CA GLN A 26 15.65 -26.28 -18.18
C GLN A 26 14.83 -25.16 -17.56
N ASP A 27 13.69 -24.85 -18.17
CA ASP A 27 12.72 -23.94 -17.60
C ASP A 27 12.13 -24.63 -16.36
N ILE A 28 12.76 -24.39 -15.20
CA ILE A 28 12.31 -24.96 -13.94
C ILE A 28 11.00 -24.25 -13.61
N LYS A 29 9.88 -24.89 -13.93
CA LYS A 29 8.56 -24.41 -13.54
C LYS A 29 8.43 -24.51 -12.03
N VAL A 30 8.60 -23.37 -11.36
CA VAL A 30 8.38 -23.25 -9.91
C VAL A 30 6.89 -23.39 -9.63
N GLU A 31 6.52 -24.32 -8.76
CA GLU A 31 5.15 -24.38 -8.27
C GLU A 31 4.85 -23.16 -7.40
N PRO A 32 3.76 -22.43 -7.66
CA PRO A 32 3.51 -21.17 -6.97
C PRO A 32 3.16 -21.40 -5.50
N ILE A 33 3.72 -20.57 -4.63
CA ILE A 33 3.43 -20.58 -3.20
C ILE A 33 2.24 -19.65 -2.93
N ILE A 34 1.04 -20.22 -3.02
CA ILE A 34 -0.22 -19.49 -2.90
C ILE A 34 -0.69 -19.46 -1.44
N ILE A 35 -1.00 -18.27 -0.95
CA ILE A 35 -1.65 -18.08 0.36
C ILE A 35 -3.13 -17.84 0.13
N LYS A 36 -3.96 -18.75 0.66
CA LYS A 36 -5.43 -18.64 0.62
C LYS A 36 -5.99 -17.94 1.85
N ALA A 37 -7.07 -17.18 1.65
CA ALA A 37 -7.83 -16.49 2.70
C ALA A 37 -9.16 -17.21 2.99
N GLU A 38 -9.13 -18.51 3.30
CA GLU A 38 -10.31 -19.30 3.73
C GLU A 38 -10.90 -18.81 5.06
N ARG A 39 -10.12 -18.01 5.80
CA ARG A 39 -10.53 -17.21 6.96
C ARG A 39 -9.79 -15.88 6.89
N ASN A 40 -10.20 -14.92 7.71
CA ASN A 40 -9.49 -13.65 7.82
C ASN A 40 -8.00 -13.91 8.11
N ARG A 41 -7.13 -13.36 7.25
CA ARG A 41 -5.69 -13.61 7.22
C ARG A 41 -4.96 -12.29 7.19
N ILE A 42 -3.81 -12.22 7.85
CA ILE A 42 -2.91 -11.07 7.80
C ILE A 42 -1.54 -11.59 7.38
N LEU A 43 -0.94 -10.93 6.39
CA LEU A 43 0.43 -11.20 5.96
C LEU A 43 1.21 -9.88 5.88
N ARG A 44 2.41 -9.87 6.45
CA ARG A 44 3.37 -8.79 6.25
C ARG A 44 4.37 -9.21 5.19
N SER A 45 4.54 -8.37 4.18
CA SER A 45 5.51 -8.54 3.09
C SER A 45 5.78 -7.16 2.49
N PHE A 46 6.70 -7.08 1.55
CA PHE A 46 6.75 -5.92 0.66
C PHE A 46 5.62 -5.99 -0.37
N ILE A 47 5.16 -4.81 -0.82
CA ILE A 47 4.19 -4.67 -1.90
C ILE A 47 4.71 -3.61 -2.86
N ASP A 48 4.87 -3.99 -4.12
CA ASP A 48 5.22 -3.06 -5.19
C ASP A 48 3.98 -2.43 -5.78
N LEU A 49 3.96 -1.10 -5.82
CA LEU A 49 2.95 -0.33 -6.50
C LEU A 49 3.42 -0.02 -7.91
N ASN A 50 2.46 0.07 -8.85
CA ASN A 50 2.73 0.56 -10.20
C ASN A 50 3.47 1.92 -10.14
N GLY A 51 4.53 2.05 -10.93
CA GLY A 51 5.43 3.22 -10.89
C GLY A 51 6.68 3.04 -10.02
N GLY A 52 6.99 1.81 -9.58
CA GLY A 52 8.27 1.46 -8.95
C GLY A 52 8.39 1.79 -7.46
N LYS A 53 7.31 2.24 -6.81
CA LYS A 53 7.30 2.49 -5.37
C LYS A 53 7.06 1.19 -4.62
N ARG A 54 7.99 0.82 -3.74
CA ARG A 54 7.84 -0.33 -2.81
C ARG A 54 7.32 0.15 -1.45
N VAL A 55 6.22 -0.45 -1.00
CA VAL A 55 5.72 -0.31 0.37
C VAL A 55 6.39 -1.38 1.23
N THR A 56 7.31 -0.96 2.09
CA THR A 56 8.17 -1.86 2.88
C THR A 56 7.52 -2.34 4.18
N HIS A 57 6.57 -1.57 4.72
CA HIS A 57 5.78 -1.94 5.90
C HIS A 57 4.32 -2.25 5.52
N ALA A 58 4.14 -2.98 4.42
CA ALA A 58 2.84 -3.40 3.96
C ALA A 58 2.29 -4.55 4.82
N ILE A 59 1.00 -4.44 5.13
CA ILE A 59 0.20 -5.43 5.84
C ILE A 59 -1.01 -5.73 4.96
N SER A 60 -0.96 -6.86 4.26
CA SER A 60 -2.07 -7.34 3.45
C SER A 60 -3.04 -8.12 4.31
N VAL A 61 -4.32 -7.78 4.23
CA VAL A 61 -5.40 -8.41 4.96
C VAL A 61 -6.32 -9.09 3.95
N GLY A 62 -6.51 -10.39 4.14
CA GLY A 62 -7.35 -11.20 3.28
C GLY A 62 -8.60 -11.68 3.98
N SER A 63 -9.70 -11.80 3.23
CA SER A 63 -11.02 -12.19 3.74
C SER A 63 -11.60 -13.38 2.98
N PRO A 64 -12.40 -14.26 3.64
CA PRO A 64 -13.15 -15.32 2.96
C PRO A 64 -14.21 -14.78 2.00
N LEU A 65 -14.60 -13.50 2.13
CA LEU A 65 -15.49 -12.81 1.19
C LEU A 65 -14.79 -12.42 -0.14
N GLN A 66 -13.56 -12.90 -0.36
CA GLN A 66 -12.76 -12.67 -1.56
C GLN A 66 -12.50 -11.19 -1.85
N VAL A 67 -12.52 -10.34 -0.83
CA VAL A 67 -12.07 -8.94 -0.89
C VAL A 67 -10.88 -8.78 0.04
N HIS A 68 -9.83 -8.16 -0.47
CA HIS A 68 -8.56 -8.05 0.22
C HIS A 68 -8.01 -6.63 0.06
N TYR A 69 -7.21 -6.18 1.02
CA TYR A 69 -6.60 -4.87 0.96
C TYR A 69 -5.18 -4.88 1.54
N THR A 70 -4.39 -3.89 1.16
CA THR A 70 -3.06 -3.65 1.74
C THR A 70 -3.06 -2.34 2.51
N TYR A 71 -2.64 -2.41 3.76
CA TYR A 71 -2.39 -1.26 4.64
C TYR A 71 -0.90 -0.96 4.71
N ASP A 72 -0.53 0.30 4.55
CA ASP A 72 0.82 0.81 4.74
C ASP A 72 0.99 1.27 6.20
N ALA A 73 1.74 0.51 6.99
CA ALA A 73 1.91 0.78 8.41
C ALA A 73 2.82 1.98 8.72
N ASP A 74 3.60 2.48 7.75
CA ASP A 74 4.45 3.67 7.93
C ASP A 74 3.69 4.97 7.69
N ASN A 75 2.57 4.91 6.97
CA ASN A 75 1.79 6.08 6.59
C ASN A 75 0.34 6.05 7.11
N GLY A 76 -0.09 4.89 7.62
CA GLY A 76 -1.45 4.66 8.04
C GLY A 76 -2.45 4.70 6.88
N GLN A 77 -2.02 4.41 5.65
CA GLN A 77 -2.84 4.54 4.44
C GLN A 77 -3.24 3.16 3.90
N LEU A 78 -4.42 3.04 3.29
CA LEU A 78 -4.72 1.89 2.43
C LEU A 78 -4.17 2.15 1.03
N VAL A 79 -3.44 1.18 0.46
CA VAL A 79 -2.73 1.38 -0.83
C VAL A 79 -3.29 0.54 -1.96
N LEU A 80 -3.76 -0.68 -1.67
CA LEU A 80 -4.35 -1.59 -2.65
C LEU A 80 -5.68 -2.16 -2.13
N LEU A 81 -6.61 -2.43 -3.06
CA LEU A 81 -7.88 -3.12 -2.86
C LEU A 81 -8.13 -4.06 -4.04
N TRP A 82 -8.53 -5.31 -3.81
CA TRP A 82 -8.79 -6.27 -4.89
C TRP A 82 -9.81 -7.35 -4.54
N LYS A 83 -10.35 -7.98 -5.59
CA LYS A 83 -11.20 -9.19 -5.50
C LYS A 83 -10.45 -10.45 -5.93
N GLY A 84 -10.92 -11.61 -5.47
CA GLY A 84 -10.50 -12.94 -5.94
C GLY A 84 -9.58 -13.66 -4.95
N GLY A 85 -8.46 -14.19 -5.44
CA GLY A 85 -7.45 -14.83 -4.61
C GLY A 85 -6.70 -13.82 -3.74
N PHE A 86 -6.13 -14.31 -2.63
CA PHE A 86 -5.43 -13.43 -1.70
C PHE A 86 -4.03 -13.05 -2.20
N LEU A 87 -3.01 -13.89 -2.01
CA LEU A 87 -1.64 -13.54 -2.37
C LEU A 87 -0.86 -14.71 -2.98
N ASP A 88 -0.04 -14.37 -3.97
CA ASP A 88 1.09 -15.16 -4.43
C ASP A 88 2.33 -14.72 -3.64
N ALA A 89 2.86 -15.64 -2.83
CA ALA A 89 4.04 -15.44 -2.01
C ALA A 89 5.30 -16.08 -2.61
N THR A 90 5.23 -16.59 -3.85
CA THR A 90 6.39 -17.15 -4.55
C THR A 90 7.57 -16.17 -4.59
N PRO A 91 7.39 -14.88 -4.95
CA PRO A 91 8.51 -13.94 -4.99
C PRO A 91 9.14 -13.68 -3.62
N MET A 92 8.41 -13.90 -2.52
CA MET A 92 8.90 -13.70 -1.16
C MET A 92 9.73 -14.88 -0.66
N TRP A 93 9.36 -16.12 -1.01
CA TRP A 93 9.89 -17.32 -0.35
C TRP A 93 10.71 -18.24 -1.24
N HIS A 94 10.54 -18.19 -2.55
CA HIS A 94 11.33 -19.01 -3.47
C HIS A 94 12.75 -18.43 -3.65
N ASP A 95 13.78 -19.28 -3.56
CA ASP A 95 15.19 -18.98 -3.85
C ASP A 95 15.72 -17.63 -3.35
N ARG A 96 15.62 -17.41 -2.03
CA ARG A 96 16.00 -16.15 -1.35
C ARG A 96 15.26 -14.93 -1.93
N GLY A 97 13.95 -15.10 -2.08
CA GLY A 97 13.01 -14.13 -2.64
C GLY A 97 13.19 -12.68 -2.19
N ASP A 98 12.60 -11.76 -2.94
CA ASP A 98 12.79 -10.32 -2.76
C ASP A 98 11.96 -9.71 -1.62
N GLY A 99 11.31 -10.56 -0.83
CA GLY A 99 10.44 -10.19 0.29
C GLY A 99 9.05 -9.71 -0.11
N SER A 100 8.69 -9.71 -1.40
CA SER A 100 7.41 -9.20 -1.89
C SER A 100 6.35 -10.27 -2.13
N SER A 101 5.09 -9.91 -1.93
CA SER A 101 3.95 -10.73 -2.39
C SER A 101 3.15 -10.01 -3.46
N ARG A 102 2.38 -10.76 -4.24
CA ARG A 102 1.55 -10.20 -5.32
C ARG A 102 0.07 -10.52 -5.10
N PRO A 103 -0.85 -9.55 -5.25
CA PRO A 103 -2.28 -9.81 -5.26
C PRO A 103 -2.66 -10.87 -6.30
N LEU A 104 -3.49 -11.84 -5.90
CA LEU A 104 -4.09 -12.81 -6.82
C LEU A 104 -5.43 -12.29 -7.35
N GLY A 105 -5.37 -11.19 -8.10
CA GLY A 105 -6.52 -10.53 -8.68
C GLY A 105 -6.14 -9.19 -9.28
N LYS A 106 -7.11 -8.52 -9.91
CA LYS A 106 -6.89 -7.17 -10.44
C LYS A 106 -6.87 -6.17 -9.27
N ALA A 107 -5.68 -5.80 -8.82
CA ALA A 107 -5.51 -4.83 -7.76
C ALA A 107 -5.76 -3.40 -8.22
N ILE A 108 -6.62 -2.71 -7.48
CA ILE A 108 -6.94 -1.29 -7.65
C ILE A 108 -6.05 -0.52 -6.70
N ARG A 109 -5.33 0.48 -7.23
CA ARG A 109 -4.53 1.39 -6.43
C ARG A 109 -5.41 2.50 -5.84
N ILE A 110 -5.65 2.41 -4.54
CA ILE A 110 -6.49 3.34 -3.78
C ILE A 110 -5.67 4.34 -2.95
N GLY A 111 -4.34 4.15 -2.87
CA GLY A 111 -3.41 5.06 -2.20
C GLY A 111 -2.05 5.13 -2.87
N ASP A 112 -1.23 6.08 -2.43
CA ASP A 112 0.09 6.37 -2.98
C ASP A 112 1.21 6.23 -1.96
N ALA A 113 0.94 5.58 -0.82
CA ALA A 113 1.82 5.43 0.34
C ALA A 113 2.30 6.79 0.86
N THR A 114 1.35 7.71 1.09
CA THR A 114 1.55 9.00 1.75
C THR A 114 0.74 9.06 3.04
N PRO A 115 1.09 9.93 4.01
CA PRO A 115 0.43 9.94 5.31
C PRO A 115 -1.09 10.13 5.19
N GLN A 116 -1.87 9.28 5.84
CA GLN A 116 -3.33 9.29 5.75
C GLN A 116 -3.97 10.52 6.40
N ILE A 117 -3.44 10.93 7.55
CA ILE A 117 -3.85 12.15 8.27
C ILE A 117 -2.74 13.17 8.04
N GLN A 118 -3.12 14.35 7.56
CA GLN A 118 -2.18 15.44 7.26
C GLN A 118 -2.67 16.76 7.83
N ARG A 119 -1.74 17.57 8.33
CA ARG A 119 -2.00 18.95 8.73
C ARG A 119 -1.79 19.88 7.55
N LEU A 120 -2.81 20.66 7.20
CA LEU A 120 -2.74 21.64 6.12
C LEU A 120 -2.82 23.06 6.68
N ALA A 121 -1.96 23.98 6.24
CA ALA A 121 -2.07 25.39 6.65
C ALA A 121 -3.34 26.03 6.07
N THR A 122 -3.66 25.65 4.83
CA THR A 122 -4.88 26.02 4.10
C THR A 122 -5.39 24.81 3.31
N PRO A 123 -6.67 24.79 2.91
CA PRO A 123 -7.19 23.78 1.99
C PRO A 123 -6.53 23.74 0.61
N GLN A 124 -5.54 24.59 0.30
CA GLN A 124 -4.73 24.55 -0.94
C GLN A 124 -3.27 24.15 -0.69
N THR A 125 -2.89 23.86 0.56
CA THR A 125 -1.55 23.36 0.88
C THR A 125 -1.34 21.97 0.27
N GLU A 126 -0.24 21.76 -0.45
CA GLU A 126 0.11 20.45 -1.01
C GLU A 126 0.25 19.39 0.10
N LEU A 127 -0.17 18.16 -0.20
CA LEU A 127 0.02 17.04 0.73
C LEU A 127 1.51 16.66 0.81
N LYS A 128 1.97 16.39 2.02
CA LYS A 128 3.31 15.83 2.25
C LYS A 128 3.39 14.41 1.69
N LYS A 129 4.59 14.07 1.22
CA LYS A 129 4.91 12.74 0.68
C LYS A 129 5.40 11.75 1.74
N ASP A 130 5.77 12.26 2.92
CA ASP A 130 6.30 11.49 4.05
C ASP A 130 5.73 12.00 5.38
N THR A 131 6.02 11.27 6.44
CA THR A 131 5.54 11.56 7.80
C THR A 131 6.38 12.59 8.56
N VAL A 132 7.35 13.27 7.92
CA VAL A 132 8.26 14.19 8.61
C VAL A 132 7.48 15.37 9.21
N GLY A 133 7.72 15.61 10.50
CA GLY A 133 7.05 16.66 11.27
C GLY A 133 5.62 16.34 11.70
N SER A 134 5.11 15.13 11.40
CA SER A 134 3.81 14.68 11.91
C SER A 134 3.90 14.01 13.29
N GLY A 135 5.10 13.57 13.70
CA GLY A 135 5.26 12.72 14.88
C GLY A 135 4.65 11.33 14.69
N PHE A 136 4.51 10.87 13.44
CA PHE A 136 3.93 9.57 13.14
C PHE A 136 4.69 8.45 13.83
N LYS A 137 3.97 7.57 14.54
CA LYS A 137 4.57 6.40 15.18
C LYS A 137 3.60 5.22 15.13
N PRO A 138 3.90 4.14 14.39
CA PRO A 138 3.08 2.94 14.44
C PRO A 138 3.13 2.32 15.83
N LYS A 139 1.99 1.79 16.30
CA LYS A 139 1.83 1.12 17.59
C LYS A 139 1.34 -0.32 17.44
N GLY A 140 1.42 -0.88 16.23
CA GLY A 140 0.93 -2.21 15.91
C GLY A 140 -0.60 -2.25 15.71
N TYR A 141 -1.20 -3.40 15.98
CA TYR A 141 -2.65 -3.60 15.88
C TYR A 141 -3.12 -4.62 16.91
N THR A 142 -4.40 -4.57 17.25
CA THR A 142 -5.11 -5.65 17.94
C THR A 142 -6.07 -6.33 16.98
N LEU A 143 -6.39 -7.60 17.20
CA LEU A 143 -7.40 -8.30 16.42
C LEU A 143 -8.76 -8.17 17.10
N ASP A 144 -9.81 -7.95 16.31
CA ASP A 144 -11.17 -8.09 16.80
C ASP A 144 -11.62 -9.57 16.84
N ALA A 145 -12.84 -9.82 17.28
CA ALA A 145 -13.41 -11.17 17.38
C ALA A 145 -13.49 -11.90 16.01
N SER A 146 -13.48 -11.16 14.90
CA SER A 146 -13.47 -11.72 13.54
C SER A 146 -12.06 -12.00 13.02
N GLY A 147 -11.01 -11.65 13.78
CA GLY A 147 -9.63 -11.78 13.36
C GLY A 147 -9.15 -10.66 12.42
N LEU A 148 -9.89 -9.55 12.31
CA LEU A 148 -9.49 -8.38 11.52
C LEU A 148 -8.74 -7.36 12.39
N PRO A 149 -7.73 -6.67 11.83
CA PRO A 149 -6.94 -5.74 12.60
C PRO A 149 -7.71 -4.44 12.90
N VAL A 150 -7.40 -3.90 14.08
CA VAL A 150 -7.59 -2.50 14.43
C VAL A 150 -6.18 -1.93 14.64
N PHE A 151 -5.71 -1.20 13.63
CA PHE A 151 -4.38 -0.58 13.65
C PHE A 151 -4.36 0.59 14.62
N LYS A 152 -3.20 0.79 15.25
CA LYS A 152 -2.96 1.86 16.21
C LYS A 152 -1.71 2.62 15.79
N TYR A 153 -1.80 3.94 15.79
CA TYR A 153 -0.65 4.81 15.55
C TYR A 153 -0.81 6.15 16.26
N GLN A 154 0.28 6.89 16.36
CA GLN A 154 0.26 8.30 16.75
C GLN A 154 0.44 9.17 15.52
N ALA A 155 -0.25 10.30 15.45
CA ALA A 155 -0.03 11.34 14.44
C ALA A 155 -0.51 12.69 14.98
N TYR A 156 0.29 13.74 14.82
CA TYR A 156 0.02 15.10 15.28
C TYR A 156 -0.38 15.20 16.77
N GLY A 157 0.21 14.35 17.61
CA GLY A 157 -0.07 14.28 19.05
C GLY A 157 -1.33 13.47 19.42
N LEU A 158 -2.08 12.96 18.44
CA LEU A 158 -3.27 12.14 18.64
C LEU A 158 -2.91 10.65 18.65
N ASN A 159 -3.56 9.87 19.53
CA ASN A 159 -3.60 8.41 19.40
C ASN A 159 -4.75 8.04 18.48
N VAL A 160 -4.48 7.27 17.42
CA VAL A 160 -5.46 6.93 16.39
C VAL A 160 -5.70 5.42 16.36
N LYS A 161 -6.96 5.04 16.26
CA LYS A 161 -7.44 3.69 15.95
C LYS A 161 -8.00 3.68 14.53
N ASP A 162 -7.62 2.68 13.76
CA ASP A 162 -7.98 2.54 12.35
C ASP A 162 -8.44 1.11 12.06
N ALA A 163 -9.73 0.98 11.78
CA ALA A 163 -10.40 -0.29 11.55
C ALA A 163 -10.95 -0.33 10.13
N THR A 164 -10.51 -1.31 9.34
CA THR A 164 -11.06 -1.60 8.02
C THR A 164 -11.79 -2.93 8.06
N ARG A 165 -13.00 -2.99 7.52
CA ARG A 165 -13.84 -4.19 7.45
C ARG A 165 -14.28 -4.43 6.02
N VAL A 166 -14.34 -5.69 5.61
CA VAL A 166 -14.93 -6.07 4.33
C VAL A 166 -16.45 -5.95 4.43
N ILE A 167 -17.06 -5.36 3.42
CA ILE A 167 -18.52 -5.24 3.32
C ILE A 167 -19.07 -6.57 2.81
N ASP A 168 -20.21 -6.99 3.34
CA ASP A 168 -20.93 -8.19 2.91
C ASP A 168 -21.15 -8.21 1.39
N ASP A 169 -21.31 -9.41 0.85
CA ASP A 169 -21.40 -9.68 -0.60
C ASP A 169 -20.16 -9.23 -1.41
N GLY A 170 -19.06 -8.90 -0.73
CA GLY A 170 -17.80 -8.51 -1.37
C GLY A 170 -17.90 -7.19 -2.15
N GLN A 171 -18.79 -6.27 -1.73
CA GLN A 171 -19.01 -4.99 -2.41
C GLN A 171 -17.82 -4.02 -2.27
N GLY A 172 -17.00 -4.19 -1.24
CA GLY A 172 -15.87 -3.31 -0.98
C GLY A 172 -15.41 -3.40 0.47
N ILE A 173 -14.91 -2.28 0.99
CA ILE A 173 -14.46 -2.14 2.37
C ILE A 173 -15.06 -0.90 3.03
N ARG A 174 -15.33 -1.00 4.33
CA ARG A 174 -15.71 0.11 5.20
C ARG A 174 -14.56 0.39 6.16
N ARG A 175 -14.09 1.64 6.19
CA ARG A 175 -13.02 2.09 7.07
C ARG A 175 -13.52 3.09 8.09
N GLU A 176 -13.04 2.95 9.30
CA GLU A 176 -13.32 3.81 10.44
C GLU A 176 -12.01 4.23 11.08
N ILE A 177 -11.78 5.54 11.11
CA ILE A 177 -10.59 6.15 11.70
C ILE A 177 -11.08 7.06 12.82
N GLU A 178 -10.57 6.82 14.02
CA GLU A 178 -10.94 7.53 15.24
C GLU A 178 -9.68 7.95 16.00
N SER A 179 -9.64 9.19 16.47
CA SER A 179 -8.60 9.71 17.35
C SER A 179 -9.10 9.97 18.76
N GLU A 180 -8.23 9.71 19.73
CA GLU A 180 -8.40 10.19 21.11
C GLU A 180 -8.11 11.69 21.15
N GLY A 181 -9.17 12.49 21.22
CA GLY A 181 -9.11 13.95 21.14
C GLY A 181 -9.19 14.46 19.70
N SER A 182 -8.97 15.76 19.55
CA SER A 182 -9.04 16.46 18.27
C SER A 182 -7.90 17.45 18.11
N ALA A 183 -7.51 17.72 16.86
CA ALA A 183 -6.54 18.76 16.54
C ALA A 183 -7.00 19.56 15.31
N ASN A 184 -6.65 20.84 15.29
CA ASN A 184 -7.05 21.73 14.21
C ASN A 184 -6.31 21.43 12.91
N ASN A 185 -6.98 21.75 11.81
CA ASN A 185 -6.44 21.73 10.45
C ASN A 185 -5.89 20.36 10.01
N LEU A 186 -6.43 19.27 10.56
CA LEU A 186 -6.17 17.93 10.08
C LEU A 186 -7.16 17.55 8.98
N TYR A 187 -6.67 16.82 7.98
CA TYR A 187 -7.43 16.35 6.84
C TYR A 187 -7.01 14.94 6.49
N LEU A 188 -7.95 14.15 5.95
CA LEU A 188 -7.65 12.94 5.22
C LEU A 188 -7.79 13.21 3.73
N CYS A 189 -6.88 12.66 2.93
CA CYS A 189 -7.08 12.53 1.49
C CYS A 189 -7.59 11.12 1.20
N LEU A 190 -8.85 11.02 0.80
CA LEU A 190 -9.52 9.73 0.57
C LEU A 190 -9.28 9.19 -0.84
N ALA A 191 -9.05 10.08 -1.82
CA ALA A 191 -8.72 9.69 -3.19
C ALA A 191 -7.92 10.78 -3.90
N LYS A 192 -7.09 10.34 -4.85
CA LYS A 192 -6.43 11.18 -5.85
C LYS A 192 -6.67 10.59 -7.24
N ALA A 193 -7.07 11.41 -8.19
CA ALA A 193 -7.45 10.99 -9.54
C ALA A 193 -7.42 12.15 -10.53
N ASN A 194 -7.51 11.84 -11.82
CA ASN A 194 -7.70 12.87 -12.85
C ASN A 194 -9.08 13.53 -12.72
N VAL A 195 -10.12 12.73 -12.47
CA VAL A 195 -11.50 13.19 -12.30
C VAL A 195 -12.16 12.45 -11.13
N ILE A 196 -12.78 13.22 -10.25
CA ILE A 196 -13.60 12.80 -9.13
C ILE A 196 -14.96 13.48 -9.30
N GLU A 197 -15.99 12.71 -9.57
CA GLU A 197 -17.36 13.22 -9.68
C GLU A 197 -18.12 12.94 -8.39
N HIS A 198 -18.90 13.92 -7.92
CA HIS A 198 -19.84 13.70 -6.82
C HIS A 198 -21.26 13.59 -7.37
N LYS A 199 -21.87 12.42 -7.20
CA LYS A 199 -23.21 12.13 -7.72
C LYS A 199 -23.95 11.21 -6.76
N ASP A 200 -25.18 11.60 -6.40
CA ASP A 200 -26.09 10.80 -5.57
C ASP A 200 -25.43 10.30 -4.26
N GLY A 201 -24.63 11.14 -3.60
CA GLY A 201 -23.92 10.80 -2.36
C GLY A 201 -22.69 9.89 -2.53
N ASN A 202 -22.26 9.65 -3.77
CA ASN A 202 -21.05 8.89 -4.09
C ASN A 202 -20.00 9.79 -4.73
N TYR A 203 -18.73 9.58 -4.36
CA TYR A 203 -17.57 10.13 -5.05
C TYR A 203 -17.04 9.07 -6.01
N VAL A 204 -17.34 9.20 -7.30
CA VAL A 204 -16.90 8.29 -8.36
C VAL A 204 -15.51 8.72 -8.82
N ILE A 205 -14.55 7.80 -8.77
CA ILE A 205 -13.16 8.06 -9.16
C ILE A 205 -13.00 7.60 -10.61
N GLU A 206 -13.33 8.42 -11.59
CA GLU A 206 -13.59 7.94 -12.97
C GLU A 206 -12.45 7.15 -13.62
N ASP A 207 -11.20 7.56 -13.37
CA ASP A 207 -10.01 6.88 -13.88
C ASP A 207 -9.66 5.60 -13.10
N LYS A 208 -10.49 5.22 -12.12
CA LYS A 208 -10.33 4.04 -11.28
C LYS A 208 -11.65 3.27 -11.12
N ALA A 209 -11.57 1.96 -10.95
CA ALA A 209 -12.75 1.10 -10.86
C ALA A 209 -13.39 1.07 -9.45
N TYR A 210 -13.50 2.23 -8.78
CA TYR A 210 -14.12 2.32 -7.45
C TYR A 210 -14.79 3.68 -7.18
N SER A 211 -15.66 3.69 -6.17
CA SER A 211 -16.30 4.88 -5.62
C SER A 211 -16.12 4.95 -4.11
N ILE A 212 -16.37 6.13 -3.53
CA ILE A 212 -16.31 6.37 -2.09
C ILE A 212 -17.64 6.93 -1.60
N THR A 213 -18.14 6.40 -0.48
CA THR A 213 -19.24 7.00 0.29
C THR A 213 -18.74 7.42 1.66
N ILE A 214 -19.24 8.55 2.17
CA ILE A 214 -18.81 9.12 3.46
C ILE A 214 -20.02 9.21 4.37
N VAL A 215 -19.92 8.64 5.58
CA VAL A 215 -20.96 8.80 6.60
C VAL A 215 -20.90 10.22 7.14
N ASP A 216 -22.07 10.83 7.36
CA ASP A 216 -22.22 12.23 7.79
C ASP A 216 -21.57 13.25 6.84
N GLU A 217 -21.61 12.99 5.53
CA GLU A 217 -21.01 13.85 4.48
C GLU A 217 -21.37 15.34 4.66
N ALA A 218 -22.65 15.65 4.85
CA ALA A 218 -23.11 17.04 5.02
C ALA A 218 -22.49 17.75 6.23
N LYS A 219 -22.14 17.00 7.28
CA LYS A 219 -21.48 17.53 8.48
C LYS A 219 -19.98 17.69 8.27
N LEU A 220 -19.35 16.71 7.62
CA LEU A 220 -17.90 16.68 7.39
C LEU A 220 -17.46 17.66 6.29
N LYS A 221 -18.35 18.00 5.35
CA LYS A 221 -18.12 18.91 4.23
C LYS A 221 -16.83 18.56 3.45
N PRO A 222 -16.75 17.37 2.81
CA PRO A 222 -15.63 17.02 1.94
C PRO A 222 -15.40 18.06 0.84
N ILE A 223 -14.16 18.16 0.39
CA ILE A 223 -13.71 19.12 -0.60
C ILE A 223 -13.03 18.35 -1.73
N ILE A 224 -13.51 18.53 -2.95
CA ILE A 224 -12.75 18.16 -4.15
C ILE A 224 -11.94 19.39 -4.55
N ARG A 225 -10.61 19.25 -4.60
CA ARG A 225 -9.70 20.32 -5.04
C ARG A 225 -8.78 19.81 -6.13
N THR A 226 -8.20 20.72 -6.91
CA THR A 226 -7.20 20.39 -7.93
C THR A 226 -5.85 20.99 -7.56
N ILE A 227 -4.83 20.14 -7.46
CA ILE A 227 -3.43 20.53 -7.23
C ILE A 227 -2.61 19.97 -8.39
N GLN A 228 -1.92 20.83 -9.14
CA GLN A 228 -1.05 20.43 -10.26
C GLN A 228 -1.74 19.48 -11.27
N GLY A 229 -3.02 19.71 -11.55
CA GLY A 229 -3.81 18.91 -12.49
C GLY A 229 -4.34 17.58 -11.93
N THR A 230 -4.06 17.24 -10.67
CA THR A 230 -4.65 16.08 -9.99
C THR A 230 -5.77 16.54 -9.06
N GLN A 231 -6.94 15.89 -9.14
CA GLN A 231 -8.01 16.09 -8.17
C GLN A 231 -7.77 15.27 -6.90
N GLU A 232 -8.07 15.87 -5.76
CA GLU A 232 -7.97 15.26 -4.44
C GLU A 232 -9.30 15.39 -3.70
N LEU A 233 -9.81 14.27 -3.17
CA LEU A 233 -10.95 14.26 -2.25
C LEU A 233 -10.44 14.41 -0.82
N LEU A 234 -10.50 15.62 -0.29
CA LEU A 234 -10.13 15.93 1.08
C LEU A 234 -11.34 15.91 2.01
N VAL A 235 -11.13 15.40 3.22
CA VAL A 235 -12.13 15.46 4.29
C VAL A 235 -11.49 16.04 5.55
N PRO A 236 -12.04 17.12 6.12
CA PRO A 236 -11.64 17.63 7.43
C PRO A 236 -11.74 16.54 8.50
N PHE A 237 -10.71 16.43 9.35
CA PHE A 237 -10.64 15.43 10.40
C PHE A 237 -10.61 16.09 11.77
N GLN A 238 -11.65 15.84 12.55
CA GLN A 238 -11.77 16.34 13.92
C GLN A 238 -11.46 15.25 14.92
N SER A 239 -12.23 14.16 14.90
CA SER A 239 -12.07 13.03 15.81
C SER A 239 -12.39 11.69 15.18
N LYS A 240 -13.41 11.63 14.32
CA LYS A 240 -13.87 10.39 13.72
C LYS A 240 -14.30 10.60 12.27
N ILE A 241 -13.94 9.66 11.42
CA ILE A 241 -14.47 9.55 10.07
C ILE A 241 -14.78 8.09 9.77
N ILE A 242 -15.90 7.88 9.08
CA ILE A 242 -16.32 6.60 8.58
C ILE A 242 -16.62 6.77 7.09
N TYR A 243 -16.02 5.91 6.27
CA TYR A 243 -16.26 5.92 4.84
C TYR A 243 -16.14 4.51 4.26
N SER A 244 -16.72 4.29 3.08
CA SER A 244 -16.59 3.03 2.35
C SER A 244 -15.89 3.26 1.02
N ILE A 245 -15.09 2.29 0.59
CA ILE A 245 -14.55 2.19 -0.76
C ILE A 245 -15.23 1.01 -1.42
N LEU A 246 -16.01 1.27 -2.46
CA LEU A 246 -16.85 0.30 -3.15
C LEU A 246 -16.28 0.01 -4.53
N PHE A 247 -16.29 -1.25 -4.95
CA PHE A 247 -16.00 -1.56 -6.34
C PHE A 247 -17.11 -0.99 -7.23
N ASN A 248 -16.75 -0.37 -8.35
CA ASN A 248 -17.75 -0.01 -9.34
C ASN A 248 -18.38 -1.30 -9.89
N GLN A 249 -19.71 -1.30 -10.01
CA GLN A 249 -20.46 -2.40 -10.63
C GLN A 249 -20.24 -2.42 -12.14
#